data_AF-A0A3D6BS65-F1
#
_entry.id   AF-A0A3D6BS65-F1
#
_cell.length_a   1.000
_cell.length_b   1.000
_cell.length_c   1.000
_cell.angle_alpha   90.00
_cell.angle_beta   90.00
_cell.angle_gamma   90.00
#
_symmetry.space_group_name_H-M   'P 1'
#
loop_
_entity.id
_entity.type
_entity.pdbx_description
1 polymer ?
#
loop_
_entity_poly.entity_id
_entity_poly.type
_entity_poly.pdbx_seq_one_letter_code
_entity_poly.pdbx_strand_id
1 'polypeptide(L)' 'TSTGAIPHYKPNGKKIYFQREELDHWLLRNRMDSQDEIEQQAADYLIKKGAVKL' A
#
# COMPACT_ATOMS: atom_id res chain seq x y z
N THR A 1 -0.16 15.09 8.59
CA THR A 1 0.59 14.27 9.57
C THR A 1 1.99 14.83 9.66
N SER A 2 2.56 14.93 10.87
CA SER A 2 3.88 15.56 11.11
C SER A 2 5.07 14.84 10.41
N THR A 3 4.81 13.75 9.70
CA THR A 3 5.80 12.88 9.06
C THR A 3 5.98 13.13 7.56
N GLY A 4 5.20 14.02 6.94
CA GLY A 4 5.36 14.31 5.50
C GLY A 4 5.12 13.11 4.57
N ALA A 5 4.41 12.08 5.05
CA ALA A 5 4.26 10.81 4.33
C ALA A 5 3.44 10.91 3.04
N ILE A 6 2.63 11.97 2.88
CA ILE A 6 1.81 12.22 1.69
C ILE A 6 2.62 13.09 0.71
N PRO A 7 2.82 12.63 -0.54
CA PRO A 7 3.45 13.43 -1.59
C PRO A 7 2.71 14.75 -1.79
N HIS A 8 3.45 15.86 -1.77
CA HIS A 8 2.86 17.20 -1.87
C HIS A 8 3.85 18.22 -2.43
N TYR A 9 3.31 19.28 -3.03
CA TYR A 9 4.06 20.33 -3.71
C TYR A 9 3.78 21.69 -3.06
N LYS A 10 4.81 22.52 -2.90
CA LYS A 10 4.70 23.83 -2.23
C LYS A 10 5.47 24.95 -2.94
N PRO A 11 5.12 25.31 -4.20
CA PRO A 11 5.91 26.22 -5.02
C PRO A 11 6.06 27.64 -4.45
N ASN A 12 5.09 28.12 -3.66
CA ASN A 12 5.10 29.48 -3.08
C ASN A 12 4.93 29.50 -1.56
N GLY A 13 5.24 28.40 -0.86
CA GLY A 13 5.32 28.37 0.60
C GLY A 13 4.01 28.56 1.40
N LYS A 14 2.92 29.01 0.78
CA LYS A 14 1.63 29.32 1.44
C LYS A 14 0.52 28.31 1.14
N LYS A 15 0.56 27.69 -0.04
CA LYS A 15 -0.41 26.69 -0.50
C LYS A 15 0.29 25.37 -0.74
N ILE A 16 -0.38 24.29 -0.37
CA ILE A 16 0.03 22.92 -0.64
C ILE A 16 -0.81 22.42 -1.83
N TYR A 17 -0.15 21.82 -2.80
CA TYR A 17 -0.76 21.25 -3.98
C TYR A 17 -0.50 19.75 -3.98
N PHE A 18 -1.47 19.01 -4.49
CA PHE A 18 -1.36 17.57 -4.67
C PHE A 18 -1.56 17.28 -6.15
N GLN A 19 -0.67 16.50 -6.74
CA GLN A 19 -0.93 15.94 -8.06
C GLN A 19 -1.93 14.80 -7.89
N ARG A 20 -3.00 14.81 -8.69
CA ARG A 20 -4.11 13.86 -8.50
C ARG A 20 -3.67 12.41 -8.70
N GLU A 21 -2.91 12.14 -9.76
CA GLU A 21 -2.38 10.80 -10.05
C GLU A 21 -1.49 10.27 -8.93
N GLU A 22 -0.61 11.11 -8.39
CA GLU A 22 0.30 10.74 -7.30
C GLU A 22 -0.44 10.52 -5.99
N LEU A 23 -1.48 11.32 -5.72
CA LEU A 23 -2.35 11.15 -4.57
C LEU A 23 -3.17 9.85 -4.67
N ASP A 24 -3.72 9.56 -5.85
CA ASP A 24 -4.48 8.34 -6.10
C ASP A 24 -3.59 7.11 -5.94
N HIS A 25 -2.37 7.14 -6.51
CA HIS A 25 -1.40 6.06 -6.31
C HIS A 25 -0.99 5.90 -4.85
N TRP A 26 -0.79 7.00 -4.13
CA TRP A 26 -0.47 6.96 -2.70
C TRP A 26 -1.63 6.38 -1.87
N LEU A 27 -2.87 6.70 -2.23
CA LEU A 27 -4.07 6.15 -1.59
C LEU A 27 -4.21 4.65 -1.85
N LEU A 28 -3.92 4.22 -3.10
CA LEU A 28 -3.95 2.81 -3.52
C LEU A 28 -2.74 2.01 -3.03
N ARG A 29 -1.65 2.67 -2.63
CA ARG A 29 -0.41 2.03 -2.14
C ARG A 29 -0.64 1.18 -0.91
N ASN A 30 -1.54 1.60 -0.03
CA ASN A 30 -1.89 0.87 1.18
C ASN A 30 -3.18 0.07 0.96
N ARG A 31 -3.31 -0.59 -0.19
CA ARG A 31 -4.32 -1.62 -0.40
C ARG A 31 -4.19 -2.61 0.77
N MET A 32 -5.19 -2.63 1.63
CA MET A 32 -5.34 -3.75 2.53
C MET A 32 -5.77 -4.92 1.66
N ASP A 33 -4.90 -5.92 1.56
CA ASP A 33 -5.25 -7.19 0.96
C ASP A 33 -6.56 -7.66 1.61
N SER A 34 -7.51 -8.07 0.77
CA SER A 34 -8.77 -8.58 1.30
C SER A 34 -8.51 -9.86 2.11
N GLN A 35 -9.42 -10.21 3.03
CA GLN A 35 -9.29 -11.43 3.83
C GLN A 35 -8.96 -12.66 2.95
N ASP A 36 -9.63 -12.77 1.79
CA ASP A 36 -9.39 -13.75 0.74
C ASP A 36 -7.94 -13.77 0.22
N GLU A 37 -7.35 -12.62 -0.05
CA GLU A 37 -5.97 -12.52 -0.55
C GLU A 37 -4.95 -12.91 0.53
N ILE A 38 -5.25 -12.58 1.79
CA ILE A 38 -4.43 -12.98 2.94
C ILE A 38 -4.50 -14.50 3.14
N GLU A 39 -5.69 -15.09 3.03
CA GLU A 39 -5.88 -16.55 3.12
C GLU A 39 -5.17 -17.28 1.98
N GLN A 40 -5.24 -16.75 0.76
CA GLN A 40 -4.54 -17.30 -0.40
C GLN A 40 -3.02 -17.19 -0.25
N GLN A 41 -2.49 -16.04 0.20
CA GLN A 41 -1.07 -15.89 0.52
C GLN A 41 -0.61 -16.83 1.64
N ALA A 42 -1.45 -17.05 2.66
CA ALA A 42 -1.14 -18.00 3.74
C ALA A 42 -1.10 -19.44 3.23
N ALA A 43 -2.05 -19.82 2.38
CA ALA A 43 -2.07 -21.13 1.72
C ALA A 43 -0.83 -21.32 0.83
N ASP A 44 -0.49 -20.34 -0.01
CA ASP A 44 0.72 -20.36 -0.83
C ASP A 44 1.99 -20.45 0.00
N TYR A 45 2.05 -19.74 1.13
CA TYR A 45 3.17 -19.80 2.07
C TYR A 45 3.31 -21.19 2.70
N LEU A 46 2.19 -21.82 3.12
CA LEU A 46 2.15 -23.17 3.69
C LEU A 46 2.63 -24.23 2.68
N ILE A 47 2.20 -24.10 1.42
CA ILE A 47 2.61 -24.96 0.31
C ILE A 47 4.11 -24.76 0.01
N LYS A 48 4.58 -23.52 -0.11
CA LYS A 48 5.98 -23.18 -0.40
C LYS A 48 6.94 -23.58 0.71
N LYS A 49 6.50 -23.52 1.97
CA LYS A 49 7.32 -23.91 3.13
C LYS A 49 7.40 -25.44 3.32
N GLY A 50 6.71 -26.23 2.49
CA GLY A 50 6.81 -27.69 2.51
C GLY A 50 6.24 -28.34 3.77
N ALA A 51 5.27 -27.68 4.42
CA ALA A 51 4.62 -28.24 5.61
C ALA A 51 3.56 -29.31 5.26
N VAL A 52 3.19 -29.44 3.98
CA VAL A 52 2.31 -30.51 3.49
C VAL A 52 3.19 -31.57 2.82
N LYS A 53 3.60 -32.55 3.62
CA LYS A 53 4.00 -33.86 3.11
C LYS A 53 2.71 -34.59 2.71
N LEU A 54 2.59 -34.92 1.41
CA LEU A 54 1.73 -36.00 0.95
C LEU A 54 2.16 -37.32 1.58
#